data_AF-A0A4V1V7J1-F1
#
_entry.id   AF-A0A4V1V7J1-F1
#
_cell.length_a   1.000
_cell.length_b   1.000
_cell.length_c   1.000
_cell.angle_alpha   90.00
_cell.angle_beta   90.00
_cell.angle_gamma   90.00
#
_symmetry.space_group_name_H-M   'P 1'
#
loop_
_entity.id
_entity.type
_entity.pdbx_description
1 polymer ?
#
loop_
_entity_poly.entity_id
_entity_poly.type
_entity_poly.pdbx_seq_one_letter_code
_entity_poly.pdbx_strand_id
1 'polypeptide(L)'
;MLSLIGIVIVVVGFMARMNPLLVVTVAALVTGVAGGMGPVQVIETFGKAFQENRYVSVVWVVLPVIGLLERAGLTSAEVVPRAMDKC
;
A
#
# COMPACT_ATOMS: atom_id res chain seq x y z
N MET A 1 -3.66 -17.49 -17.57
CA MET A 1 -2.38 -16.80 -17.27
C MET A 1 -2.44 -15.32 -17.68
N LEU A 2 -3.48 -14.59 -17.25
CA LEU A 2 -3.67 -13.15 -17.50
C LEU A 2 -3.45 -12.29 -16.25
N SER A 3 -3.25 -12.91 -15.07
CA SER A 3 -3.17 -12.22 -13.78
C SER A 3 -1.98 -11.27 -13.63
N LEU A 4 -0.92 -11.41 -14.43
CA LEU A 4 0.23 -10.50 -14.39
C LEU A 4 -0.06 -9.12 -15.00
N ILE A 5 -1.16 -8.95 -15.74
CA ILE A 5 -1.54 -7.64 -16.31
C ILE A 5 -1.67 -6.57 -15.22
N GLY A 6 -2.13 -6.94 -14.01
CA GLY A 6 -2.23 -6.02 -12.89
C GLY A 6 -0.91 -5.35 -12.52
N ILE A 7 0.18 -6.13 -12.45
CA ILE A 7 1.53 -5.61 -12.15
C ILE A 7 2.01 -4.69 -13.27
N VAL A 8 1.75 -5.04 -14.53
CA VAL A 8 2.12 -4.20 -15.68
C VAL A 8 1.42 -2.83 -15.61
N ILE A 9 0.13 -2.81 -15.25
CA ILE A 9 -0.62 -1.55 -15.07
C ILE A 9 -0.01 -0.70 -13.96
N VAL A 10 0.39 -1.32 -12.84
CA VAL A 10 1.04 -0.60 -11.74
C VAL A 10 2.36 0.01 -12.20
N VAL A 11 3.22 -0.77 -12.86
CA VAL A 11 4.53 -0.29 -13.36
C VAL A 11 4.35 0.86 -14.34
N VAL A 12 3.46 0.73 -15.32
CA VAL A 12 3.17 1.78 -16.30
C VAL A 12 2.57 3.02 -15.64
N GLY A 13 1.65 2.84 -14.68
CA GLY A 13 1.00 3.94 -13.98
C GLY A 13 1.96 4.76 -13.13
N PHE A 14 2.89 4.10 -12.42
CA PHE A 14 3.96 4.79 -11.70
C PHE A 14 4.97 5.45 -12.63
N MET A 15 5.30 4.82 -13.75
CA MET A 15 6.21 5.37 -14.76
C MET A 15 5.62 6.64 -15.41
N ALA A 16 4.31 6.70 -15.57
CA ALA A 16 3.56 7.89 -15.99
C ALA A 16 3.43 8.98 -14.90
N ARG A 17 4.03 8.78 -13.70
CA ARG A 17 3.91 9.67 -12.53
C ARG A 17 2.46 9.99 -12.13
N MET A 18 1.52 9.09 -12.39
CA MET A 18 0.14 9.26 -11.97
C MET A 18 0.01 9.12 -10.45
N ASN A 19 -1.07 9.67 -9.88
CA ASN A 19 -1.35 9.53 -8.45
C ASN A 19 -1.36 8.04 -8.06
N PRO A 20 -0.49 7.60 -7.14
CA PRO A 20 -0.37 6.19 -6.75
C PRO A 20 -1.69 5.55 -6.32
N LEU A 21 -2.55 6.32 -5.65
CA LEU A 21 -3.86 5.84 -5.20
C LEU A 21 -4.77 5.46 -6.37
N LEU A 22 -4.77 6.26 -7.44
CA LEU A 22 -5.54 5.97 -8.65
C LEU A 22 -5.00 4.74 -9.37
N VAL A 23 -3.67 4.65 -9.53
CA VAL A 23 -3.01 3.54 -10.23
C VAL A 23 -3.34 2.20 -9.58
N VAL A 24 -3.18 2.10 -8.25
CA VAL A 24 -3.44 0.85 -7.51
C VAL A 24 -4.92 0.47 -7.57
N THR A 25 -5.83 1.44 -7.47
CA THR A 25 -7.28 1.17 -7.53
C THR A 25 -7.69 0.63 -8.90
N VAL A 26 -7.21 1.24 -9.99
CA VAL A 26 -7.49 0.78 -11.36
C VAL A 26 -6.87 -0.60 -11.61
N ALA A 27 -5.63 -0.82 -11.17
CA ALA A 27 -4.97 -2.12 -11.30
C ALA A 27 -5.71 -3.24 -10.56
N ALA A 28 -6.21 -2.97 -9.35
CA ALA A 28 -7.00 -3.93 -8.58
C ALA A 28 -8.33 -4.27 -9.27
N LEU A 29 -9.03 -3.27 -9.82
CA LEU A 29 -10.26 -3.47 -10.58
C LEU A 29 -10.01 -4.31 -11.85
N VAL A 30 -9.00 -3.95 -12.64
CA VAL A 30 -8.66 -4.69 -13.87
C VAL A 30 -8.25 -6.12 -13.54
N THR A 31 -7.51 -6.34 -12.45
CA THR A 31 -7.10 -7.69 -12.00
C THR A 31 -8.30 -8.51 -11.55
N GLY A 32 -9.23 -7.90 -10.80
CA GLY A 32 -10.45 -8.55 -10.35
C GLY A 32 -11.34 -8.98 -11.52
N VAL A 33 -11.53 -8.10 -12.50
CA VAL A 33 -12.30 -8.39 -13.72
C VAL A 33 -11.60 -9.44 -14.58
N ALA A 34 -10.28 -9.35 -14.76
CA ALA A 34 -9.49 -10.35 -15.49
C ALA A 34 -9.49 -11.72 -14.80
N GLY A 35 -9.70 -11.76 -13.48
CA GLY A 35 -9.89 -12.96 -12.68
C GLY A 35 -11.32 -13.50 -12.67
N GLY A 36 -12.28 -12.85 -13.35
CA GLY A 36 -13.69 -13.25 -13.35
C GLY A 36 -14.42 -13.02 -12.03
N MET A 37 -13.88 -12.18 -11.14
CA MET A 37 -14.47 -11.90 -9.83
C MET A 37 -15.56 -10.84 -9.96
N GLY A 38 -16.68 -11.04 -9.27
CA GLY A 38 -17.70 -10.00 -9.12
C GLY A 38 -17.19 -8.83 -8.27
N PRO A 39 -17.77 -7.62 -8.38
CA PRO A 39 -17.29 -6.42 -7.67
C PRO A 39 -17.20 -6.59 -6.14
N VAL A 40 -18.14 -7.33 -5.55
CA VAL A 40 -18.12 -7.64 -4.11
C VAL A 40 -16.96 -8.58 -3.75
N GLN A 41 -16.73 -9.62 -4.56
CA GLN A 41 -15.62 -10.56 -4.34
C GLN A 41 -14.26 -9.88 -4.50
N VAL A 42 -14.12 -8.91 -5.39
CA VAL A 42 -12.88 -8.13 -5.54
C VAL A 42 -12.58 -7.39 -4.24
N ILE A 43 -13.57 -6.71 -3.66
CA ILE A 43 -13.39 -5.98 -2.40
C ILE A 43 -13.09 -6.94 -1.24
N GLU A 44 -13.79 -8.07 -1.16
CA GLU A 44 -13.56 -9.08 -0.13
C GLU A 44 -12.14 -9.68 -0.21
N THR A 45 -11.71 -10.04 -1.43
CA THR A 45 -10.38 -10.61 -1.68
C THR A 45 -9.29 -9.59 -1.43
N PHE A 46 -9.51 -8.33 -1.83
CA PHE A 46 -8.62 -7.23 -1.52
C PHE A 46 -8.47 -7.10 0.01
N GLY A 47 -9.57 -7.03 0.76
CA GLY A 47 -9.55 -6.97 2.22
C GLY A 47 -8.82 -8.15 2.89
N LYS A 48 -9.05 -9.38 2.41
CA LYS A 48 -8.32 -10.57 2.88
C LYS A 48 -6.83 -10.45 2.62
N ALA A 49 -6.42 -9.99 1.44
CA ALA A 49 -5.02 -9.80 1.10
C ALA A 49 -4.30 -8.77 2.00
N PHE A 50 -5.00 -7.72 2.46
CA PHE A 50 -4.44 -6.76 3.43
C PHE A 50 -4.34 -7.33 4.85
N GLN A 51 -5.28 -8.19 5.27
CA GLN A 51 -5.20 -8.86 6.57
C GLN A 51 -4.09 -9.91 6.60
N GLU A 52 -3.92 -10.66 5.51
CA GLU A 52 -2.91 -11.72 5.39
C GLU A 52 -1.51 -11.12 5.27
N ASN A 53 -1.35 -10.02 4.52
CA ASN A 53 -0.12 -9.22 4.50
C ASN A 53 -0.06 -8.25 5.67
N ARG A 54 0.01 -8.81 6.89
CA ARG A 54 0.13 -8.07 8.17
C ARG A 54 1.19 -6.96 8.14
N TYR A 55 2.24 -7.09 7.32
CA TYR A 55 3.27 -6.06 7.10
C TYR A 55 2.72 -4.68 6.71
N VAL A 56 1.61 -4.59 5.97
CA VAL A 56 1.00 -3.30 5.60
C VAL A 56 0.36 -2.62 6.82
N SER A 57 -0.29 -3.41 7.67
CA SER A 57 -0.94 -2.94 8.91
C SER A 57 0.06 -2.61 10.03
N VAL A 58 1.24 -3.24 10.03
CA VAL A 58 2.30 -2.97 11.01
C VAL A 58 2.72 -1.51 11.00
N VAL A 59 2.78 -0.85 9.84
CA VAL A 59 3.12 0.58 9.74
C VAL A 59 2.19 1.45 10.59
N TRP A 60 0.89 1.13 10.62
CA TRP A 60 -0.11 1.86 11.40
C TRP A 60 0.04 1.67 12.91
N VAL A 61 0.65 0.58 13.37
CA VAL A 61 0.98 0.35 14.77
C VAL A 61 2.33 0.98 15.12
N VAL A 62 3.30 0.87 14.22
CA VAL A 62 4.67 1.35 14.42
C VAL A 62 4.72 2.88 14.47
N LEU A 63 4.00 3.60 13.59
CA LEU A 63 3.96 5.07 13.59
C LEU A 63 3.54 5.69 14.95
N PRO A 64 2.40 5.33 15.56
CA PRO A 64 2.03 5.86 16.87
C PRO A 64 2.96 5.40 18.00
N VAL A 65 3.53 4.18 17.90
CA VAL A 65 4.53 3.70 18.86
C VAL A 65 5.80 4.55 18.79
N ILE A 66 6.30 4.85 17.59
CA ILE A 66 7.44 5.76 17.38
C ILE A 66 7.12 7.14 17.95
N GLY A 67 5.94 7.70 17.65
CA GLY A 67 5.55 9.01 18.19
C GLY A 67 5.46 9.06 19.72
N LEU A 68 5.09 7.94 20.36
CA LEU A 68 5.08 7.82 21.82
C LEU A 68 6.51 7.78 22.40
N LEU A 69 7.42 7.05 21.73
CA LEU A 69 8.82 6.93 22.13
C LEU A 69 9.59 8.24 21.93
N GLU A 70 9.29 8.99 20.86
CA GLU A 70 9.84 10.33 20.63
C GLU A 70 9.41 11.32 21.72
N ARG A 71 8.13 11.33 22.11
CA ARG A 71 7.64 12.16 23.22
C ARG A 71 8.24 11.77 24.57
N ALA A 72 8.61 10.50 24.76
CA ALA A 72 9.26 10.01 25.97
C ALA A 72 10.75 10.38 26.06
N GLY A 73 11.32 11.05 25.05
CA GLY A 73 12.67 11.62 25.10
C GLY A 73 13.77 10.75 24.48
N LEU A 74 13.41 9.76 23.65
CA LEU A 74 14.39 8.95 22.90
C LEU A 74 14.80 9.63 21.59
N THR A 75 15.32 10.86 21.68
CA THR A 75 15.79 11.65 20.53
C THR A 75 17.02 11.05 19.84
N SER A 76 17.70 10.09 20.49
CA SER A 76 18.96 9.50 20.00
C SER A 76 18.79 8.34 19.02
N ALA A 77 17.57 7.82 18.83
CA ALA A 77 17.31 6.82 17.81
C ALA A 77 16.72 7.54 16.59
N GLU A 78 17.57 7.85 15.63
CA GLU A 78 17.16 8.30 14.29
C GLU A 78 16.37 7.17 13.61
N VAL A 79 15.08 7.07 13.94
CA VAL A 79 14.11 6.11 13.39
C VAL A 79 13.16 6.80 12.41
N VAL A 80 13.22 8.13 12.31
CA VAL A 80 12.57 8.89 11.24
C VAL A 80 13.41 8.76 9.97
N PRO A 81 12.90 8.18 8.87
CA PRO A 81 13.50 8.39 7.57
C PRO A 81 13.42 9.89 7.29
N ARG A 82 14.57 10.57 7.33
CA ARG A 82 14.75 12.03 7.09
C ARG A 82 14.41 12.46 5.64
N ALA A 83 13.55 11.71 4.96
CA ALA A 83 13.05 11.93 3.62
C ALA A 83 11.73 12.74 3.58
N MET A 84 11.08 12.98 4.72
CA MET A 84 9.90 13.87 4.82
C MET A 84 10.24 15.35 5.06
N ASP A 85 11.53 15.69 5.12
CA ASP A 85 12.04 17.07 5.35
C ASP A 85 12.37 17.81 4.04
N LYS A 86 12.09 17.20 2.87
CA LYS A 86 12.38 17.77 1.53
C LYS A 86 11.19 17.80 0.57
N CYS A 87 9.97 18.02 1.07
CA CYS A 87 8.86 18.52 0.25
C CYS A 87 8.56 19.97 0.65
#